data_AF-A0A2D6FVM2-F1
#
_entry.id   AF-A0A2D6FVM2-F1
#
_cell.length_a   1.000
_cell.length_b   1.000
_cell.length_c   1.000
_cell.angle_alpha   90.00
_cell.angle_beta   90.00
_cell.angle_gamma   90.00
#
_symmetry.space_group_name_H-M   'P 1'
#
loop_
_entity.id
_entity.type
_entity.pdbx_description
1 polymer ?
#
loop_
_entity_poly.entity_id
_entity_poly.type
_entity_poly.pdbx_seq_one_letter_code
_entity_poly.pdbx_strand_id
1 'polypeptide(L)' 'MPVNFSVKNVPDEIAEKLRMRAKRHHRSLQGELLTILEEAAARAPIKTAADVLREVRKDGLSTPSEAADIIGADRDSH' A
#
# COMPACT_ATOMS: atom_id res chain seq x y z
N MET A 1 -13.19 -15.23 10.26
CA MET A 1 -12.97 -15.49 11.70
C MET A 1 -12.35 -14.25 12.32
N PRO A 2 -12.83 -13.74 13.47
CA PRO A 2 -12.20 -12.61 14.14
C PRO A 2 -10.82 -13.00 14.68
N VAL A 3 -9.83 -12.12 14.51
CA VAL A 3 -8.45 -12.30 15.00
C VAL A 3 -8.20 -11.27 16.09
N ASN A 4 -7.70 -11.72 17.25
CA ASN A 4 -7.38 -10.85 18.36
C ASN A 4 -5.92 -10.42 18.29
N PHE A 5 -5.68 -9.10 18.37
CA PHE A 5 -4.35 -8.52 18.46
C PHE A 5 -4.09 -8.05 19.89
N SER A 6 -2.90 -8.38 20.42
CA SER A 6 -2.43 -7.89 21.72
C SER A 6 -1.04 -7.32 21.55
N VAL A 7 -0.85 -6.07 21.96
CA VAL A 7 0.45 -5.38 21.95
C VAL A 7 0.95 -5.30 23.38
N LYS A 8 2.09 -5.93 23.66
CA LYS A 8 2.72 -5.91 24.99
C LYS A 8 3.71 -4.76 25.11
N ASN A 9 3.96 -4.30 26.33
CA ASN A 9 4.96 -3.29 26.67
C ASN A 9 4.79 -1.96 25.92
N VAL A 10 3.55 -1.49 25.78
CA VAL A 10 3.27 -0.17 25.20
C VAL A 10 3.75 0.90 26.19
N PRO A 11 4.65 1.82 25.79
CA PRO A 11 5.06 2.93 26.64
C PRO A 11 3.85 3.80 27.02
N ASP A 12 3.80 4.25 28.28
CA ASP A 12 2.65 5.01 28.80
C ASP A 12 2.36 6.27 28.00
N GLU A 13 3.40 6.97 27.54
CA GLU A 13 3.27 8.16 26.69
C GLU A 13 2.55 7.86 25.37
N ILE A 14 2.81 6.69 24.77
CA ILE A 14 2.15 6.27 23.53
C ILE A 14 0.71 5.90 23.82
N ALA A 15 0.46 5.14 24.88
CA ALA A 15 -0.88 4.78 25.30
C ALA A 15 -1.75 6.03 25.54
N GLU A 16 -1.19 7.06 26.18
CA GLU A 16 -1.92 8.29 26.45
C GLU A 16 -2.19 9.12 25.20
N LYS A 17 -1.21 9.24 24.30
CA LYS A 17 -1.42 9.87 22.98
C LYS A 17 -2.55 9.20 22.20
N LEU A 18 -2.61 7.86 22.23
CA LEU A 18 -3.68 7.10 21.58
C LEU A 18 -5.04 7.31 22.26
N ARG A 19 -5.10 7.37 23.60
CA ARG A 19 -6.33 7.69 24.33
C ARG A 19 -6.84 9.10 24.02
N MET A 20 -5.96 10.09 24.00
CA MET A 20 -6.32 11.46 23.63
C MET A 20 -6.83 11.55 22.21
N ARG A 21 -6.18 10.85 21.27
CA ARG A 21 -6.62 10.74 19.88
C ARG A 21 -8.01 10.10 19.79
N ALA A 22 -8.23 8.97 20.45
CA ALA A 22 -9.54 8.31 20.49
C ALA A 22 -10.64 9.22 21.04
N LYS A 23 -10.37 9.96 22.14
CA LYS A 23 -11.30 10.96 22.70
C LYS A 23 -11.63 12.06 21.68
N ARG A 24 -10.63 12.57 20.96
CA ARG A 24 -10.81 13.59 19.92
C ARG A 24 -11.67 13.10 18.75
N HIS A 25 -11.54 11.83 18.39
CA HIS A 25 -12.35 11.20 17.34
C HIS A 25 -13.69 10.66 17.85
N HIS A 26 -14.03 10.86 19.13
CA HIS A 26 -15.23 10.34 19.78
C HIS A 26 -15.40 8.83 19.62
N ARG A 27 -14.28 8.09 19.66
CA ARG A 27 -14.22 6.63 19.50
C ARG A 27 -13.66 5.98 20.76
N SER A 28 -13.97 4.69 20.95
CA SER A 28 -13.27 3.87 21.93
C SER A 28 -11.81 3.70 21.51
N LEU A 29 -10.92 3.42 22.47
CA LEU A 29 -9.50 3.16 22.16
C LEU A 29 -9.36 1.99 21.18
N GLN A 30 -10.15 0.92 21.35
CA GLN A 30 -10.15 -0.21 20.44
C GLN A 30 -10.59 0.18 19.02
N GLY A 31 -11.64 1.00 18.90
CA GLY A 31 -12.12 1.49 17.61
C GLY A 31 -11.08 2.37 16.91
N GLU A 32 -10.42 3.26 17.65
CA GLU A 32 -9.33 4.09 17.11
C GLU A 32 -8.14 3.24 16.62
N LEU A 33 -7.74 2.24 17.41
CA LEU A 33 -6.69 1.30 17.02
C LEU A 33 -7.06 0.52 15.76
N LEU A 34 -8.31 0.06 15.66
CA LEU A 34 -8.79 -0.62 14.48
C LEU A 34 -8.72 0.29 13.24
N THR A 35 -9.16 1.55 13.34
CA THR A 35 -9.04 2.52 12.24
C THR A 35 -7.59 2.73 11.81
N ILE A 36 -6.66 2.88 12.76
CA ILE A 36 -5.22 3.04 12.44
C ILE A 36 -4.70 1.80 11.70
N LEU A 37 -5.09 0.60 12.13
CA LEU A 37 -4.69 -0.65 11.48
C LEU A 37 -5.30 -0.79 10.08
N GLU A 38 -6.57 -0.42 9.90
CA GLU A 38 -7.24 -0.39 8.61
C GLU A 38 -6.55 0.57 7.64
N GLU A 39 -6.23 1.79 8.07
CA GLU A 39 -5.49 2.77 7.26
C GLU A 39 -4.08 2.26 6.89
N ALA A 40 -3.39 1.62 7.84
CA ALA A 40 -2.07 1.05 7.61
C ALA A 40 -2.09 -0.13 6.64
N ALA A 41 -3.14 -0.97 6.71
CA ALA A 41 -3.33 -2.10 5.80
C ALA A 41 -3.81 -1.65 4.40
N ALA A 42 -4.63 -0.60 4.33
CA ALA A 42 -5.15 -0.05 3.08
C ALA A 42 -4.11 0.75 2.29
N ARG A 43 -3.08 1.28 2.96
CA ARG A 43 -1.90 1.80 2.26
C ARG A 43 -1.20 0.64 1.57
N ALA A 44 -1.52 0.44 0.29
CA ALA A 44 -0.71 -0.39 -0.58
C ALA A 44 0.75 0.08 -0.42
N PRO A 45 1.72 -0.85 -0.28
CA PRO A 45 3.12 -0.46 -0.32
C PRO A 45 3.33 0.42 -1.55
N ILE A 46 4.09 1.49 -1.42
CA ILE A 46 4.49 2.30 -2.58
C ILE A 46 5.22 1.34 -3.52
N LYS A 47 4.49 0.82 -4.51
CA LYS A 47 5.05 -0.09 -5.50
C LYS A 47 5.98 0.77 -6.33
N THR A 48 7.25 0.40 -6.39
CA THR A 48 8.15 1.02 -7.34
C THR A 48 7.66 0.72 -8.75
N ALA A 49 8.03 1.54 -9.74
CA ALA A 49 7.73 1.23 -11.14
C ALA A 49 8.19 -0.19 -11.53
N ALA A 50 9.28 -0.67 -10.93
CA ALA A 50 9.77 -2.04 -11.11
C ALA A 50 8.87 -3.11 -10.50
N ASP A 51 8.22 -2.85 -9.36
CA ASP A 51 7.29 -3.78 -8.73
C ASP A 51 6.00 -3.90 -9.54
N VAL A 52 5.49 -2.77 -10.03
CA VAL A 52 4.34 -2.74 -10.95
C VAL A 52 4.67 -3.48 -12.24
N LEU A 53 5.82 -3.21 -12.86
CA LEU A 53 6.22 -3.88 -14.10
C LEU A 53 6.35 -5.39 -13.93
N ARG A 54 6.83 -5.86 -12.77
CA ARG A 54 6.96 -7.28 -12.47
C ARG A 54 5.61 -7.96 -12.33
N GLU A 55 4.64 -7.30 -11.73
CA GLU A 55 3.27 -7.81 -11.56
C GLU A 55 2.53 -7.84 -12.89
N VAL A 56 2.58 -6.77 -13.67
CA VAL A 56 2.04 -6.69 -15.04
C VAL A 56 2.59 -7.81 -15.93
N ARG A 57 3.91 -8.09 -15.84
CA ARG A 57 4.53 -9.21 -16.55
C ARG A 57 4.06 -10.59 -16.07
N LYS A 58 3.77 -10.76 -14.78
CA LYS A 58 3.22 -12.02 -14.24
C LYS A 58 1.80 -12.27 -14.74
N ASP A 59 1.03 -11.21 -14.93
CA ASP A 59 -0.34 -11.27 -15.44
C ASP A 59 -0.40 -11.46 -16.97
N GLY A 60 0.75 -11.67 -17.63
CA GLY A 60 0.85 -11.92 -19.06
C GLY A 60 0.61 -10.68 -19.93
N LEU A 61 0.47 -9.51 -19.32
CA LEU A 61 0.29 -8.25 -20.02
C LEU A 61 1.64 -7.80 -20.57
N SER A 62 1.84 -7.99 -21.87
CA SER A 62 2.98 -7.43 -22.61
C SER A 62 2.53 -6.16 -23.31
N THR A 63 3.30 -5.08 -23.16
CA THR A 63 3.15 -3.90 -24.03
C THR A 63 3.46 -4.34 -25.46
N PRO A 64 2.55 -4.11 -26.43
CA PRO A 64 2.84 -4.39 -27.83
C PRO A 64 4.14 -3.69 -28.25
N SER A 65 4.97 -4.40 -29.02
CA SER A 65 6.23 -3.89 -29.58
C SER A 65 5.99 -2.85 -30.70
N GLU A 66 4.75 -2.48 -31.00
CA GLU A 66 4.39 -1.59 -32.11
C GLU A 66 5.25 -0.31 -32.14
N ALA A 67 5.56 0.27 -30.97
CA ALA A 67 6.43 1.43 -30.91
C ALA A 67 7.88 1.15 -31.38
N ALA A 68 8.45 -0.01 -31.06
CA ALA A 68 9.79 -0.40 -31.50
C ALA A 68 9.80 -0.81 -32.99
N ASP A 69 8.71 -1.41 -33.46
CA ASP A 69 8.56 -1.82 -34.86
C ASP A 69 8.46 -0.59 -35.79
N ILE A 70 7.76 0.46 -35.34
CA ILE A 70 7.67 1.75 -36.05
C ILE A 70 9.05 2.43 -36.13
N ILE A 71 9.81 2.47 -35.03
CA ILE A 71 11.15 3.07 -35.00
C ILE A 71 12.13 2.29 -35.89
N GLY A 72 12.04 0.95 -35.89
CA GLY A 72 12.86 0.10 -36.76
C GLY A 72 12.57 0.34 -38.24
N ALA A 73 11.30 0.42 -38.62
CA ALA A 73 10.89 0.69 -39.99
C ALA A 73 11.41 2.05 -40.49
N ASP A 74 11.35 3.11 -39.67
CA ASP A 74 11.82 4.44 -40.05
C ASP A 74 13.35 4.48 -40.22
N ARG A 75 14.09 3.77 -39.36
CA ARG A 75 15.56 3.68 -39.44
C ARG A 75 16.05 2.89 -40.65
N ASP A 76 15.39 1.79 -40.98
CA ASP A 76 15.81 0.90 -42.06
C ASP A 76 15.30 1.40 -43.45
N SER A 77 14.60 2.55 -43.47
CA SER A 77 14.11 3.25 -44.68
C SER A 77 15.05 4.36 -45.19
N HIS A 78 16.27 4.47 -44.66
CA HIS A 78 17.33 5.40 -45.09
C HIS A 78 18.62 4.65 -45.42
#